data_AF-A0A8J3DF98-F1
#
_entry.id   AF-A0A8J3DF98-F1
#
_cell.length_a   1.000
_cell.length_b   1.000
_cell.length_c   1.000
_cell.angle_alpha   90.00
_cell.angle_beta   90.00
_cell.angle_gamma   90.00
#
_symmetry.space_group_name_H-M   'P 1'
#
loop_
_entity.id
_entity.type
_entity.pdbx_description
1 polymer ?
#
loop_
_entity_poly.entity_id
_entity_poly.type
_entity_poly.pdbx_seq_one_letter_code
_entity_poly.pdbx_strand_id
1 'polypeptide(L)'
;MEATQEISDEVLRRICGHFQEKYGLAMDSLTAALLNEVREKGDRDAQNQQTTVKELMTQINSLKPFTTDNPMVSFAYGFGKHAWAWTAVVFLGIALLLYHSRETMMAEYQQAKHVVERYPNLPLLEPLIKSAKIVKKDQGVFLELAPAKDQLLLGKNYTVDPTMRLPENATKVLVPLRFK
;
A
#
# COMPACT_ATOMS: atom_id res chain seq x y z
N MET A 1 34.37 -43.46 30.61
CA MET A 1 35.57 -43.61 31.44
C MET A 1 36.74 -43.22 30.55
N GLU A 2 37.15 -41.95 30.61
CA GLU A 2 38.31 -41.46 29.84
C GLU A 2 39.57 -42.10 30.42
N ALA A 3 40.30 -42.83 29.59
CA ALA A 3 41.61 -43.34 29.94
C ALA A 3 42.55 -42.14 30.07
N THR A 4 42.99 -41.84 31.29
CA THR A 4 44.04 -40.88 31.56
C THR A 4 45.31 -41.37 30.85
N GLN A 5 45.61 -40.81 29.68
CA GLN A 5 46.89 -41.04 29.02
C GLN A 5 47.98 -40.45 29.92
N GLU A 6 48.79 -41.29 30.55
CA GLU A 6 49.99 -40.85 31.25
C GLU A 6 50.92 -40.18 30.23
N ILE A 7 50.98 -38.85 30.29
CA ILE A 7 51.89 -38.06 29.48
C ILE A 7 53.31 -38.38 29.98
N SER A 8 54.14 -38.98 29.12
CA SER A 8 55.53 -39.31 29.45
C SER A 8 56.30 -38.05 29.88
N ASP A 9 57.10 -38.14 30.94
CA ASP A 9 57.91 -37.05 31.50
C ASP A 9 58.80 -36.34 30.47
N GLU A 10 59.23 -37.06 29.42
CA GLU A 10 60.00 -36.50 28.31
C GLU A 10 59.18 -35.46 27.52
N VAL A 11 57.89 -35.76 27.29
CA VAL A 11 56.96 -34.89 26.57
C VAL A 11 56.69 -33.63 27.37
N LEU A 12 56.49 -33.76 28.68
CA LEU A 12 56.32 -32.62 29.59
C LEU A 12 57.55 -31.70 29.61
N ARG A 13 58.76 -32.26 29.67
CA ARG A 13 60.00 -31.46 29.61
C ARG A 13 60.16 -30.73 28.28
N ARG A 14 59.78 -31.37 27.16
CA ARG A 14 59.78 -30.72 25.84
C ARG A 14 58.77 -29.57 25.76
N ILE A 15 57.57 -29.77 26.30
CA ILE A 15 56.52 -28.73 26.35
C ILE A 15 56.97 -27.56 27.23
N CYS A 16 57.50 -27.83 28.43
CA CYS A 16 58.06 -26.80 29.30
C CYS A 16 59.18 -26.02 28.61
N GLY A 17 60.11 -26.72 27.95
CA GLY A 17 61.21 -26.10 27.21
C GLY A 17 60.72 -25.16 26.10
N HIS A 18 59.72 -25.60 25.32
CA HIS A 18 59.15 -24.79 24.24
C HIS A 18 58.47 -23.51 24.76
N PHE A 19 57.71 -23.62 25.85
CA PHE A 19 57.02 -22.45 26.43
C PHE A 19 57.97 -21.55 27.22
N GLN A 20 58.99 -22.11 27.87
CA GLN A 20 60.05 -21.36 28.51
C GLN A 20 60.88 -20.58 27.48
N GLU A 21 61.15 -21.15 26.32
CA GLU A 21 61.80 -20.45 25.20
C GLU A 21 60.90 -19.32 24.67
N LYS A 22 59.60 -19.58 24.49
CA LYS A 22 58.65 -18.60 23.94
C LYS A 22 58.39 -17.40 24.86
N TYR A 23 58.33 -17.63 26.17
CA TYR A 23 57.97 -16.60 27.15
C TYR A 23 59.14 -16.13 28.03
N GLY A 24 60.30 -16.78 27.95
CA GLY A 24 61.50 -16.40 28.70
C GLY A 24 61.42 -16.64 30.22
N LEU A 25 60.41 -17.37 30.69
CA LEU A 25 60.15 -17.60 32.11
C LEU A 25 60.21 -19.10 32.42
N ALA A 26 60.77 -19.44 33.59
CA ALA A 26 60.73 -20.81 34.10
C ALA A 26 59.27 -21.22 34.34
N MET A 27 58.81 -22.26 33.65
CA MET A 27 57.43 -22.70 33.65
C MET A 27 57.28 -23.99 34.46
N ASP A 28 56.28 -24.03 35.34
CA ASP A 28 55.89 -25.28 36.01
C ASP A 28 55.24 -26.25 35.01
N SER A 29 55.37 -27.55 35.28
CA SER A 29 54.91 -28.63 34.40
C SER A 29 53.40 -28.57 34.14
N LEU A 30 52.62 -28.23 35.17
CA LEU A 30 51.17 -28.11 35.09
C LEU A 30 50.76 -26.92 34.20
N THR A 31 51.42 -25.77 34.38
CA THR A 31 51.14 -24.57 33.58
C THR A 31 51.48 -24.79 32.11
N ALA A 32 52.61 -25.45 31.84
CA ALA A 32 53.03 -25.79 30.48
C ALA A 32 52.06 -26.78 29.81
N ALA A 33 51.58 -27.79 30.55
CA ALA A 33 50.59 -28.74 30.06
C ALA A 33 49.25 -28.05 29.72
N LEU A 34 48.77 -27.14 30.58
CA LEU A 34 47.53 -26.40 30.35
C LEU A 34 47.63 -25.48 29.12
N LEU A 35 48.76 -24.78 28.96
CA LEU A 35 49.03 -23.97 27.77
C LEU A 35 49.07 -24.82 26.49
N ASN A 36 49.60 -26.03 26.57
CA ASN A 36 49.62 -26.97 25.46
C ASN A 36 48.21 -27.43 25.08
N GLU A 37 47.36 -27.76 26.06
CA GLU A 37 45.97 -28.16 25.82
C GLU A 37 45.16 -27.01 25.20
N VAL A 38 45.34 -25.78 25.67
CA VAL A 38 44.69 -24.59 25.10
C VAL A 38 45.12 -24.37 23.66
N ARG A 39 46.42 -24.50 23.37
CA ARG A 39 46.95 -24.41 22.00
C ARG A 39 46.34 -25.50 21.12
N GLU A 40 46.31 -26.74 21.59
CA GLU A 40 45.77 -27.86 20.83
C GLU A 40 44.27 -27.69 20.55
N LYS A 41 43.48 -27.19 21.51
CA LYS A 41 42.08 -26.81 21.28
C LYS A 41 41.95 -25.73 20.22
N GLY A 42 42.77 -24.67 20.29
CA GLY A 42 42.77 -23.60 19.29
C GLY A 42 43.13 -24.09 17.88
N ASP A 43 44.14 -24.96 17.77
CA ASP A 43 44.57 -25.54 16.49
C ASP A 43 43.48 -26.47 15.92
N ARG A 44 42.81 -27.29 16.76
CA ARG A 44 41.68 -28.13 16.35
C ARG A 44 40.49 -27.29 15.87
N ASP A 45 40.15 -26.21 16.58
CA ASP A 45 39.06 -25.32 16.18
C ASP A 45 39.35 -24.60 14.86
N ALA A 46 40.59 -24.14 14.66
CA ALA A 46 41.01 -23.53 13.40
C ALA A 46 40.94 -24.52 12.23
N GLN A 47 41.35 -25.78 12.44
CA GLN A 47 41.21 -26.83 11.42
C GLN A 47 39.75 -27.14 11.11
N ASN A 48 38.90 -27.25 12.13
CA ASN A 48 37.46 -27.49 11.96
C ASN A 48 36.79 -26.35 11.18
N GLN A 49 37.14 -25.10 11.47
CA GLN A 49 36.63 -23.96 10.69
C GLN A 49 37.11 -24.02 9.24
N GLN A 50 38.37 -24.37 8.98
CA GLN A 50 38.88 -24.51 7.63
C GLN A 50 38.22 -25.66 6.86
N THR A 51 37.93 -26.79 7.49
CA THR A 51 37.21 -27.91 6.85
C THR A 51 35.78 -27.52 6.54
N THR A 52 35.05 -26.88 7.48
CA THR A 52 33.70 -26.37 7.24
C THR A 52 33.67 -25.35 6.09
N VAL A 53 34.63 -24.42 6.04
CA VAL A 53 34.72 -23.45 4.93
C VAL A 53 34.99 -24.15 3.59
N LYS A 54 35.86 -25.16 3.57
CA LYS A 54 36.11 -25.96 2.35
C LYS A 54 34.88 -26.73 1.91
N GLU A 55 34.14 -27.32 2.84
CA GLU A 55 32.88 -28.03 2.55
C GLU A 55 31.82 -27.08 2.00
N LEU A 56 31.64 -25.90 2.61
CA LEU A 56 30.72 -24.86 2.13
C LEU A 56 31.11 -24.36 0.74
N MET A 57 32.39 -24.10 0.49
CA MET A 57 32.89 -23.73 -0.84
C MET A 57 32.61 -24.82 -1.87
N THR A 58 32.77 -26.09 -1.51
CA THR A 58 32.50 -27.23 -2.40
C THR A 58 31.01 -27.33 -2.70
N GLN A 59 30.14 -27.12 -1.71
CA GLN A 59 28.69 -27.08 -1.90
C GLN A 59 28.26 -25.90 -2.79
N ILE A 60 28.81 -24.70 -2.59
CA ILE A 60 28.54 -23.52 -3.41
C ILE A 60 28.99 -23.75 -4.86
N ASN A 61 30.15 -24.36 -5.08
CA ASN A 61 30.62 -24.68 -6.43
C ASN A 61 29.79 -25.79 -7.10
N SER A 62 29.18 -26.68 -6.30
CA SER A 62 28.26 -27.72 -6.81
C SER A 62 26.88 -27.18 -7.18
N LEU A 63 26.50 -26.03 -6.60
CA LEU A 63 25.30 -25.28 -6.96
C LEU A 63 25.53 -24.58 -8.30
N LYS A 64 25.32 -25.32 -9.40
CA LYS A 64 25.28 -24.70 -10.73
C LYS A 64 24.16 -23.67 -10.76
N PRO A 65 24.44 -22.41 -11.17
CA PRO A 65 23.37 -21.46 -11.40
C PRO A 65 22.43 -22.02 -12.45
N PHE A 66 21.13 -22.02 -12.15
CA PHE A 66 20.11 -22.43 -13.10
C PHE A 66 20.16 -21.46 -14.29
N THR A 67 20.74 -21.92 -15.39
CA THR A 67 20.82 -21.20 -16.66
C THR A 67 19.85 -21.85 -17.62
N THR A 68 18.99 -21.04 -18.23
CA THR A 68 18.02 -21.51 -19.21
C THR A 68 18.03 -20.56 -20.39
N ASP A 69 18.11 -21.11 -21.60
CA ASP A 69 18.04 -20.34 -22.85
C ASP A 69 16.59 -20.04 -23.25
N ASN A 70 15.61 -20.58 -22.49
CA ASN A 70 14.20 -20.36 -22.77
C ASN A 70 13.69 -19.09 -22.05
N PRO A 71 13.30 -18.04 -22.80
CA PRO A 71 12.88 -16.76 -22.22
C PRO A 71 11.60 -16.86 -21.39
N MET A 72 10.71 -17.81 -21.68
CA MET A 72 9.49 -18.00 -20.87
C MET A 72 9.82 -18.57 -19.49
N VAL A 73 10.78 -19.51 -19.42
CA VAL A 73 11.18 -20.15 -18.17
C VAL A 73 11.93 -19.15 -17.29
N SER A 74 12.81 -18.33 -17.88
CA SER A 74 13.50 -17.27 -17.14
C SER A 74 12.52 -16.20 -16.62
N PHE A 75 11.51 -15.84 -17.41
CA PHE A 75 10.49 -14.89 -16.99
C PHE A 75 9.63 -15.44 -15.85
N ALA A 76 9.11 -16.67 -15.97
CA ALA A 76 8.29 -17.30 -14.95
C ALA A 76 9.08 -17.50 -13.64
N TYR A 77 10.36 -17.88 -13.73
CA TYR A 77 11.23 -18.01 -12.57
C TYR A 77 11.50 -16.66 -11.89
N GLY A 78 11.80 -15.62 -12.68
CA GLY A 78 11.97 -14.26 -12.17
C GLY A 78 10.70 -13.70 -11.51
N PHE A 79 9.55 -13.93 -12.14
CA PHE A 79 8.25 -13.54 -11.60
C PHE A 79 7.95 -14.26 -10.28
N GLY A 80 8.21 -15.58 -10.22
CA GLY A 80 8.06 -16.37 -8.99
C GLY A 80 8.99 -15.91 -7.87
N LYS A 81 10.27 -15.64 -8.17
CA LYS A 81 11.26 -15.15 -7.19
C LYS A 81 10.86 -13.80 -6.58
N HIS A 82 10.22 -12.94 -7.38
CA HIS A 82 9.78 -11.61 -6.96
C HIS A 82 8.27 -11.53 -6.71
N ALA A 83 7.59 -12.66 -6.51
CA ALA A 83 6.14 -12.71 -6.35
C ALA A 83 5.64 -11.81 -5.22
N TRP A 84 6.40 -11.70 -4.13
CA TRP A 84 6.10 -10.83 -2.99
C TRP A 84 6.13 -9.33 -3.32
N ALA A 85 7.01 -8.92 -4.24
CA ALA A 85 7.08 -7.54 -4.69
C ALA A 85 5.89 -7.23 -5.61
N TRP A 86 5.54 -8.17 -6.48
CA TRP A 86 4.36 -8.06 -7.34
C TRP A 86 3.06 -7.98 -6.55
N THR A 87 2.90 -8.79 -5.51
CA THR A 87 1.71 -8.71 -4.65
C THR A 87 1.62 -7.36 -3.95
N ALA A 88 2.73 -6.82 -3.44
CA ALA A 88 2.76 -5.50 -2.82
C ALA A 88 2.32 -4.38 -3.79
N VAL A 89 2.79 -4.41 -5.04
CA VAL A 89 2.37 -3.45 -6.07
C VAL A 89 0.87 -3.54 -6.36
N VAL A 90 0.32 -4.76 -6.45
CA VAL A 90 -1.11 -4.97 -6.68
C VAL A 90 -1.94 -4.45 -5.49
N PHE A 91 -1.54 -4.76 -4.26
CA PHE A 91 -2.22 -4.25 -3.07
C PHE A 91 -2.17 -2.72 -2.98
N LEU A 92 -1.02 -2.12 -3.29
CA LEU A 92 -0.88 -0.67 -3.33
C LEU A 92 -1.80 -0.05 -4.38
N GLY A 93 -1.87 -0.63 -5.59
CA GLY A 93 -2.75 -0.18 -6.66
C GLY A 93 -4.22 -0.25 -6.28
N ILE A 94 -4.65 -1.35 -5.64
CA ILE A 94 -6.03 -1.51 -5.14
C ILE A 94 -6.32 -0.48 -4.04
N ALA A 95 -5.41 -0.30 -3.07
CA ALA A 95 -5.59 0.67 -1.99
C ALA A 95 -5.75 2.10 -2.52
N LEU A 96 -4.97 2.46 -3.55
CA LEU A 96 -5.00 3.79 -4.16
C LEU A 96 -6.30 4.01 -4.95
N LEU A 97 -6.79 2.99 -5.66
CA LEU A 97 -8.10 3.03 -6.33
C LEU A 97 -9.27 3.16 -5.35
N LEU A 98 -9.25 2.40 -4.24
CA LEU A 98 -10.27 2.52 -3.20
C LEU A 98 -10.23 3.88 -2.50
N TYR A 99 -9.03 4.41 -2.27
CA TYR A 99 -8.87 5.73 -1.69
C TYR A 99 -9.46 6.81 -2.60
N HIS A 100 -9.12 6.77 -3.90
CA HIS A 100 -9.60 7.73 -4.88
C HIS A 100 -11.13 7.67 -5.04
N SER A 101 -11.72 6.46 -5.14
CA SER A 101 -13.17 6.32 -5.28
C SER A 101 -13.94 6.83 -4.05
N ARG A 102 -13.36 6.66 -2.86
CA ARG A 102 -13.92 7.17 -1.62
C ARG A 102 -13.87 8.70 -1.55
N GLU A 103 -12.78 9.32 -1.99
CA GLU A 103 -12.67 10.78 -2.05
C GLU A 103 -13.67 11.37 -3.05
N THR A 104 -13.81 10.79 -4.25
CA THR A 104 -14.76 11.28 -5.25
C THR A 104 -16.21 11.16 -4.76
N MET A 105 -16.59 10.03 -4.15
CA MET A 105 -17.93 9.87 -3.58
C MET A 105 -18.21 10.82 -2.42
N MET A 106 -17.23 11.09 -1.56
CA MET A 106 -17.41 12.03 -0.45
C MET A 106 -17.56 13.47 -0.94
N ALA A 107 -16.81 13.87 -1.96
CA ALA A 107 -16.93 15.21 -2.55
C ALA A 107 -18.32 15.44 -3.16
N GLU A 108 -18.83 14.48 -3.94
CA GLU A 108 -20.17 14.55 -4.51
C GLU A 108 -21.26 14.59 -3.44
N TYR A 109 -21.13 13.77 -2.39
CA TYR A 109 -22.07 13.76 -1.27
C TYR A 109 -22.07 15.09 -0.51
N GLN A 110 -20.90 15.68 -0.23
CA GLN A 110 -20.81 16.97 0.44
C GLN A 110 -21.42 18.09 -0.41
N GLN A 111 -21.21 18.06 -1.72
CA GLN A 111 -21.78 19.04 -2.63
C GLN A 111 -23.31 18.92 -2.70
N ALA A 112 -23.83 17.70 -2.82
CA ALA A 112 -25.27 17.44 -2.80
C ALA A 112 -25.89 17.87 -1.46
N LYS A 113 -25.26 17.53 -0.34
CA LYS A 113 -25.68 17.94 1.00
C LYS A 113 -25.73 19.46 1.15
N HIS A 114 -24.70 20.17 0.67
CA HIS A 114 -24.66 21.63 0.75
C HIS A 114 -25.76 22.31 -0.07
N VAL A 115 -26.12 21.75 -1.24
CA VAL A 115 -27.23 22.25 -2.06
C VAL A 115 -28.57 22.05 -1.37
N VAL A 116 -28.79 20.90 -0.75
CA VAL A 116 -30.03 20.60 0.00
C VAL A 116 -30.14 21.48 1.25
N GLU A 117 -29.05 21.68 1.99
CA GLU A 117 -29.05 22.55 3.18
C GLU A 117 -29.28 24.03 2.83
N ARG A 118 -28.71 24.51 1.72
CA ARG A 118 -28.89 25.91 1.27
C ARG A 118 -30.31 26.18 0.75
N TYR A 119 -30.97 25.18 0.20
CA TYR A 119 -32.33 25.29 -0.34
C TYR A 119 -33.22 24.17 0.21
N PRO A 120 -33.74 24.31 1.44
CA PRO A 120 -34.54 23.26 2.08
C PRO A 120 -35.85 22.94 1.33
N ASN A 121 -36.31 23.85 0.46
CA ASN A 121 -37.53 23.70 -0.33
C ASN A 121 -37.28 22.99 -1.68
N LEU A 122 -36.02 22.68 -2.03
CA LEU A 122 -35.64 22.09 -3.31
C LEU A 122 -36.28 20.70 -3.58
N PRO A 123 -36.50 19.82 -2.58
CA PRO A 123 -37.23 18.55 -2.80
C PRO A 123 -38.69 18.77 -3.22
N LEU A 124 -39.34 19.81 -2.71
CA LEU A 124 -40.72 20.18 -3.08
C LEU A 124 -40.80 20.81 -4.47
N LEU A 125 -39.71 21.46 -4.91
CA LEU A 125 -39.59 22.13 -6.22
C LEU A 125 -39.02 21.21 -7.31
N GLU A 126 -38.56 20.00 -6.98
CA GLU A 126 -37.99 19.02 -7.90
C GLU A 126 -38.87 18.73 -9.14
N PRO A 127 -40.21 18.57 -9.02
CA PRO A 127 -41.08 18.34 -10.16
C PRO A 127 -41.18 19.58 -11.07
N LEU A 128 -41.12 20.78 -10.48
CA LEU A 128 -41.18 22.06 -11.19
C LEU A 128 -39.85 22.34 -11.91
N ILE A 129 -38.71 22.05 -11.28
CA ILE A 129 -37.37 22.23 -11.88
C ILE A 129 -37.16 21.26 -13.05
N LYS A 130 -37.58 20.00 -12.90
CA LYS A 130 -37.45 18.98 -13.96
C LYS A 130 -38.36 19.25 -15.17
N SER A 131 -39.47 19.95 -14.98
CA SER A 131 -40.42 20.31 -16.05
C SER A 131 -40.23 21.71 -16.63
N ALA A 132 -39.44 22.56 -15.96
CA ALA A 132 -39.20 23.93 -16.39
C ALA A 132 -38.24 23.98 -17.59
N LYS A 133 -38.71 24.59 -18.69
CA LYS A 133 -37.84 24.98 -19.81
C LYS A 133 -37.65 26.49 -19.80
N ILE A 134 -36.40 26.94 -19.86
CA ILE A 134 -36.07 28.37 -19.99
C ILE A 134 -36.16 28.72 -21.47
N VAL A 135 -37.11 29.58 -21.82
CA VAL A 135 -37.28 30.05 -23.20
C VAL A 135 -36.94 31.54 -23.27
N LYS A 136 -35.94 31.87 -24.08
CA LYS A 136 -35.64 33.26 -24.43
C LYS A 136 -36.54 33.69 -25.58
N LYS A 137 -37.32 34.74 -25.38
CA LYS A 137 -38.06 35.45 -26.44
C LYS A 137 -37.57 36.90 -26.49
N ASP A 138 -37.86 37.61 -27.59
CA ASP A 138 -37.35 38.98 -27.84
C ASP A 138 -37.66 40.00 -26.73
N GLN A 139 -38.65 39.72 -25.88
CA GLN A 139 -39.09 40.58 -24.78
C GLN A 139 -38.50 40.25 -23.39
N GLY A 140 -37.69 39.19 -23.26
CA GLY A 140 -37.09 38.79 -21.98
C GLY A 140 -36.93 37.29 -21.78
N VAL A 141 -36.50 36.90 -20.59
CA VAL A 141 -36.30 35.49 -20.22
C VAL A 141 -37.51 34.99 -19.44
N PHE A 142 -38.17 33.96 -19.95
CA PHE A 142 -39.38 33.38 -19.36
C PHE A 142 -39.17 31.92 -18.99
N LEU A 143 -39.75 31.52 -17.86
CA LEU A 143 -39.82 30.13 -17.42
C LEU A 143 -41.11 29.51 -17.95
N GLU A 144 -40.99 28.52 -18.83
CA GLU A 144 -42.11 27.74 -19.33
C GLU A 144 -42.36 26.58 -18.36
N LEU A 145 -43.49 26.64 -17.64
CA LEU A 145 -43.94 25.58 -16.73
C LEU A 145 -45.10 24.82 -17.38
N ALA A 146 -45.04 23.49 -17.33
CA ALA A 146 -46.18 22.64 -17.62
C ALA A 146 -47.17 22.70 -16.43
N PRO A 147 -48.48 22.88 -16.65
CA PRO A 147 -49.44 22.96 -15.57
C PRO A 147 -49.49 21.62 -14.84
N ALA A 148 -49.28 21.64 -13.52
CA ALA A 148 -49.53 20.48 -12.68
C ALA A 148 -51.04 20.21 -12.65
N LYS A 149 -51.43 18.93 -12.64
CA LYS A 149 -52.84 18.50 -12.59
C LYS A 149 -53.60 18.93 -11.33
N ASP A 150 -52.89 19.37 -10.28
CA ASP A 150 -53.48 19.87 -9.05
C ASP A 150 -53.22 21.36 -8.85
N GLN A 151 -54.25 22.04 -8.32
CA GLN A 151 -54.38 23.48 -8.18
C GLN A 151 -53.16 24.12 -7.49
N LEU A 152 -52.28 24.75 -8.27
CA LEU A 152 -51.26 25.67 -7.77
C LEU A 152 -51.92 27.01 -7.40
N LEU A 153 -52.27 27.16 -6.13
CA LEU A 153 -52.55 28.46 -5.51
C LEU A 153 -51.21 29.19 -5.31
N LEU A 154 -50.65 29.76 -6.38
CA LEU A 154 -49.58 30.75 -6.24
C LEU A 154 -50.17 32.02 -5.62
N GLY A 155 -49.58 32.43 -4.50
CA GLY A 155 -49.99 33.60 -3.72
C GLY A 155 -50.32 34.81 -4.58
N LYS A 156 -51.48 35.40 -4.25
CA LYS A 156 -51.96 36.71 -4.66
C LYS A 156 -50.80 37.67 -4.94
N ASN A 157 -50.52 37.90 -6.23
CA ASN A 157 -49.97 39.14 -6.79
C ASN A 157 -49.72 38.94 -8.29
N TYR A 158 -50.80 38.88 -9.05
CA TYR A 158 -50.78 39.40 -10.41
C TYR A 158 -51.82 40.51 -10.44
N THR A 159 -51.37 41.73 -10.75
CA THR A 159 -52.23 42.77 -11.32
C THR A 159 -52.75 42.23 -12.65
N VAL A 160 -53.85 41.49 -12.56
CA VAL A 160 -54.61 41.01 -13.70
C VAL A 160 -55.28 42.23 -14.30
N ASP A 161 -54.79 42.67 -15.45
CA ASP A 161 -55.55 43.49 -16.38
C ASP A 161 -56.87 42.75 -16.67
N PRO A 162 -58.05 43.27 -16.27
CA PRO A 162 -59.30 42.50 -16.19
C PRO A 162 -59.88 42.04 -17.54
N THR A 163 -59.18 42.30 -18.65
CA THR A 163 -59.57 41.91 -20.01
C THR A 163 -58.92 40.61 -20.49
N MET A 164 -57.86 40.11 -19.84
CA MET A 164 -57.23 38.83 -20.17
C MET A 164 -57.49 37.79 -19.08
N ARG A 165 -58.70 37.23 -19.08
CA ARG A 165 -58.93 35.93 -18.44
C ARG A 165 -58.20 34.86 -19.26
N LEU A 166 -57.25 34.15 -18.64
CA LEU A 166 -56.63 32.97 -19.24
C LEU A 166 -57.74 31.98 -19.65
N PRO A 167 -57.77 31.51 -20.91
CA PRO A 167 -58.71 30.49 -21.32
C PRO A 167 -58.45 29.19 -20.55
N GLU A 168 -59.52 28.49 -20.13
CA GLU A 168 -59.48 27.27 -19.31
C GLU A 168 -58.66 26.09 -19.91
N ASN A 169 -58.18 26.23 -21.16
CA ASN A 169 -57.36 25.25 -21.88
C ASN A 169 -55.89 25.69 -22.07
N ALA A 170 -55.38 26.65 -21.29
CA ALA A 170 -53.99 27.08 -21.40
C ALA A 170 -53.02 25.97 -20.94
N THR A 171 -52.40 25.28 -21.91
CA THR A 171 -51.50 24.14 -21.69
C THR A 171 -50.15 24.53 -21.08
N LYS A 172 -49.86 25.83 -20.93
CA LYS A 172 -48.53 26.36 -20.58
C LYS A 172 -48.65 27.69 -19.84
N VAL A 173 -47.94 27.81 -18.72
CA VAL A 173 -47.85 29.05 -17.93
C VAL A 173 -46.45 29.64 -18.10
N LEU A 174 -46.38 30.92 -18.47
CA LEU A 174 -45.14 31.66 -18.63
C LEU A 174 -44.92 32.55 -17.41
N VAL A 175 -43.89 32.27 -16.63
CA VAL A 175 -43.49 33.12 -15.49
C VAL A 175 -42.30 33.98 -15.91
N PRO A 176 -42.41 35.31 -15.90
CA PRO A 176 -41.30 36.19 -16.25
C PRO A 176 -40.24 36.16 -15.16
N LEU A 177 -38.98 35.91 -15.54
CA LEU A 177 -37.85 35.91 -14.61
C LEU A 177 -37.09 37.23 -14.65
N ARG A 178 -37.01 37.85 -15.84
CA ARG A 178 -36.35 39.14 -16.03
C ARG A 178 -36.85 39.79 -17.30
N PHE A 179 -37.40 40.99 -17.15
CA PHE A 179 -37.72 41.88 -18.27
C PHE A 179 -36.46 42.62 -18.70
N LYS A 180 -36.33 42.89 -20.00
CA LYS A 180 -35.22 43.66 -20.56
C LYS A 180 -35.61 45.12 -20.66
#